data_AF-A0A941GF15-F1
#
_entry.id   AF-A0A941GF15-F1
#
_cell.length_a   1.000
_cell.length_b   1.000
_cell.length_c   1.000
_cell.angle_alpha   90.00
_cell.angle_beta   90.00
_cell.angle_gamma   90.00
#
_symmetry.space_group_name_H-M   'P 1'
#
loop_
_entity.id
_entity.type
_entity.pdbx_description
1 polymer ?
#
loop_
_entity_poly.entity_id
_entity_poly.type
_entity_poly.pdbx_seq_one_letter_code
_entity_poly.pdbx_strand_id
1 'polypeptide(L)'
;LREIRERQPWNPDVLTLLWEIKRMRSLLLRLDQVSCDLRRPTGLMGDIYDELMQQIAVEPCVVERKEWTAEILEAPYKLRKGMGPR
;
A
#
# COMPACT_ATOMS: atom_id res chain seq x y z
N LEU A 1 3.02 -8.78 -10.53
CA LEU A 1 1.72 -9.49 -10.77
C LEU A 1 1.24 -9.38 -12.22
N ARG A 2 1.25 -8.19 -12.83
CA ARG A 2 0.82 -8.01 -14.23
C ARG A 2 1.65 -8.87 -15.20
N GLU A 3 2.97 -8.84 -15.07
CA GLU A 3 3.88 -9.63 -15.91
C GLU A 3 3.66 -11.15 -15.79
N ILE A 4 3.35 -11.65 -14.58
CA ILE A 4 3.04 -13.06 -14.36
C ILE A 4 1.76 -13.45 -15.11
N ARG A 5 0.73 -12.61 -15.04
CA ARG A 5 -0.51 -12.79 -15.80
C ARG A 5 -0.24 -12.78 -17.31
N GLU A 6 0.61 -11.89 -17.80
CA GLU A 6 0.90 -11.78 -19.25
C GLU A 6 1.62 -13.02 -19.80
N ARG A 7 2.47 -13.66 -18.98
CA ARG A 7 3.12 -14.94 -19.35
C ARG A 7 2.16 -16.12 -19.35
N GLN A 8 1.05 -16.04 -18.61
CA GLN A 8 0.07 -17.14 -18.41
C GLN A 8 -1.38 -16.58 -18.41
N PRO A 9 -1.87 -16.02 -19.52
CA PRO A 9 -3.05 -15.15 -19.53
C PRO A 9 -4.38 -15.82 -19.14
N TRP A 10 -4.44 -17.15 -19.17
CA TRP A 10 -5.67 -17.91 -18.92
C TRP A 10 -5.47 -19.16 -18.04
N ASN A 11 -4.31 -19.28 -17.39
CA ASN A 11 -4.08 -20.39 -16.47
C ASN A 11 -4.92 -20.18 -15.19
N PRO A 12 -5.90 -21.05 -14.88
CA PRO A 12 -6.83 -20.84 -13.78
C PRO A 12 -6.15 -20.85 -12.40
N ASP A 13 -5.08 -21.63 -12.23
CA ASP A 13 -4.33 -21.70 -10.98
C ASP A 13 -3.54 -20.41 -10.76
N VAL A 14 -2.92 -19.89 -11.83
CA VAL A 14 -2.22 -18.59 -11.79
C VAL A 14 -3.20 -17.47 -11.45
N LEU A 15 -4.39 -17.46 -12.06
CA LEU A 15 -5.40 -16.44 -11.78
C LEU A 15 -5.88 -16.49 -10.32
N THR A 16 -6.12 -17.70 -9.79
CA THR A 16 -6.50 -17.92 -8.40
C THR A 16 -5.43 -17.40 -7.44
N LEU A 17 -4.16 -17.76 -7.68
CA LEU A 17 -3.05 -17.31 -6.86
C LEU A 17 -2.86 -15.78 -6.92
N LEU A 18 -2.94 -15.18 -8.11
CA LEU A 18 -2.85 -13.72 -8.26
C LEU A 18 -3.98 -12.99 -7.54
N TRP A 19 -5.17 -13.61 -7.45
CA TRP A 19 -6.29 -13.05 -6.70
C TRP A 19 -6.03 -13.07 -5.19
N GLU A 20 -5.55 -14.19 -4.65
CA GLU A 20 -5.19 -14.29 -3.23
C GLU A 20 -4.06 -13.32 -2.87
N ILE A 21 -3.04 -13.16 -3.72
CA ILE A 21 -1.98 -12.17 -3.49
C ILE A 21 -2.56 -10.75 -3.45
N LYS A 22 -3.47 -10.40 -4.37
CA LYS A 22 -4.14 -9.08 -4.34
C LYS A 22 -4.97 -8.90 -3.08
N ARG A 23 -5.67 -9.94 -2.63
CA ARG A 23 -6.45 -9.93 -1.39
C ARG A 23 -5.55 -9.67 -0.18
N MET A 24 -4.44 -10.40 -0.05
CA MET A 24 -3.46 -10.19 1.02
C MET A 24 -2.85 -8.79 0.98
N ARG A 25 -2.45 -8.30 -0.21
CA ARG A 25 -1.97 -6.91 -0.39
C ARG A 25 -3.02 -5.89 0.07
N SER A 26 -4.32 -6.12 -0.21
CA SER A 26 -5.38 -5.23 0.24
C SER A 26 -5.51 -5.20 1.77
N LEU A 27 -5.33 -6.34 2.45
CA LEU A 27 -5.38 -6.39 3.92
C LEU A 27 -4.23 -5.62 4.55
N LEU A 28 -3.00 -5.83 4.07
CA LEU A 28 -1.80 -5.11 4.55
C LEU A 28 -1.94 -3.60 4.35
N LEU A 29 -2.42 -3.17 3.18
CA LEU A 29 -2.64 -1.75 2.88
C LEU A 29 -3.68 -1.09 3.81
N ARG A 30 -4.76 -1.81 4.15
CA ARG A 30 -5.77 -1.31 5.10
C ARG A 30 -5.22 -1.23 6.51
N LEU A 31 -4.44 -2.23 6.93
CA LEU A 31 -3.81 -2.23 8.25
C LEU A 31 -2.84 -1.05 8.37
N ASP A 32 -1.97 -0.84 7.38
CA ASP A 32 -1.08 0.32 7.34
C ASP A 32 -1.87 1.66 7.35
N GLN A 33 -2.97 1.76 6.59
CA GLN A 33 -3.84 2.94 6.58
C GLN A 33 -4.42 3.28 7.96
N VAL A 34 -4.95 2.30 8.68
CA VAL A 34 -5.56 2.55 9.99
C VAL A 34 -4.52 2.62 11.12
N SER A 35 -3.30 2.14 10.89
CA SER A 35 -2.26 2.02 11.92
C SER A 35 -1.91 3.35 12.59
N CYS A 36 -1.97 4.47 11.86
CA CYS A 36 -1.66 5.79 12.39
C CYS A 36 -2.63 6.25 13.49
N ASP A 37 -3.85 5.71 13.50
CA ASP A 37 -4.89 6.03 14.47
C ASP A 37 -4.96 4.99 15.62
N LEU A 38 -4.23 3.87 15.49
CA LEU A 38 -4.17 2.84 16.51
C LEU A 38 -3.15 3.22 17.59
N ARG A 39 -3.58 3.11 18.85
CA ARG A 39 -2.65 3.24 19.99
C ARG A 39 -1.81 1.98 20.12
N ARG A 40 -0.50 2.16 20.32
CA ARG A 40 0.41 1.08 20.70
C ARG A 40 -0.11 0.39 21.98
N PRO A 41 -0.31 -0.95 21.99
CA PRO A 41 -0.68 -1.69 23.19
C PRO A 41 0.38 -1.63 24.29
N THR A 42 -0.04 -1.81 25.54
CA THR A 42 0.86 -1.95 26.70
C THR A 42 1.20 -3.42 26.99
N GLY A 43 2.31 -3.65 27.69
CA GLY A 43 2.76 -5.01 28.06
C GLY A 43 3.32 -5.80 26.87
N LEU A 44 3.20 -7.13 26.94
CA LEU A 44 3.78 -8.07 25.97
C LEU A 44 3.33 -7.86 24.52
N MET A 45 2.14 -7.27 24.32
CA MET A 45 1.61 -6.98 22.99
C MET A 45 2.26 -5.75 22.34
N GLY A 46 2.95 -4.91 23.12
CA GLY A 46 3.64 -3.74 22.59
C GLY A 46 4.75 -4.11 21.62
N ASP A 47 5.57 -5.09 21.98
CA ASP A 47 6.71 -5.51 21.14
C ASP A 47 6.24 -6.20 19.86
N ILE A 48 5.17 -7.00 19.95
CA ILE A 48 4.51 -7.62 18.79
C ILE A 48 3.94 -6.55 17.85
N TYR A 49 3.31 -5.51 18.41
CA TYR A 49 2.80 -4.39 17.61
C TYR A 49 3.94 -3.65 16.90
N ASP A 50 5.04 -3.37 17.60
CA ASP A 50 6.18 -2.67 17.01
C ASP A 50 6.81 -3.50 15.88
N GLU A 51 7.00 -4.80 16.09
CA GLU A 51 7.48 -5.71 15.05
C GLU A 51 6.53 -5.74 13.84
N LEU A 52 5.22 -5.85 14.10
CA LEU A 52 4.21 -5.83 13.04
C LEU A 52 4.26 -4.52 12.23
N MET A 53 4.38 -3.37 12.90
CA MET A 53 4.48 -2.08 12.20
C MET A 53 5.76 -1.96 11.38
N GLN A 54 6.89 -2.47 11.89
CA GLN A 54 8.16 -2.52 11.15
C GLN A 54 8.06 -3.41 9.91
N GLN A 55 7.46 -4.60 10.04
CA GLN A 55 7.26 -5.53 8.93
C GLN A 55 6.35 -4.92 7.85
N ILE A 56 5.23 -4.32 8.24
CA ILE A 56 4.29 -3.69 7.31
C ILE A 56 4.94 -2.52 6.57
N ALA A 57 5.77 -1.72 7.25
CA ALA A 57 6.39 -0.54 6.65
C ALA A 57 7.29 -0.87 5.45
N VAL A 58 7.86 -2.08 5.40
CA VAL A 58 8.75 -2.55 4.33
C VAL A 58 8.06 -3.42 3.28
N GLU A 59 6.77 -3.70 3.45
CA GLU A 59 6.01 -4.48 2.46
C GLU A 59 5.96 -3.74 1.11
N PRO A 60 6.23 -4.40 -0.03
CA PRO A 60 6.29 -3.74 -1.32
C PRO A 60 5.04 -2.94 -1.68
N CYS A 61 3.85 -3.45 -1.34
CA CYS A 61 2.60 -2.73 -1.62
C CYS A 61 2.46 -1.43 -0.83
N VAL A 62 3.02 -1.35 0.39
CA VAL A 62 3.00 -0.16 1.24
C VAL A 62 4.00 0.86 0.71
N VAL A 63 5.20 0.42 0.34
CA VAL A 63 6.23 1.27 -0.29
C VAL A 63 5.71 1.87 -1.59
N GLU A 64 5.20 1.05 -2.52
CA GLU A 64 4.61 1.48 -3.78
C GLU A 64 3.50 2.54 -3.56
N ARG A 65 2.64 2.36 -2.54
CA ARG A 65 1.58 3.32 -2.22
C ARG A 65 2.16 4.66 -1.72
N LYS A 66 3.18 4.63 -0.87
CA LYS A 66 3.84 5.83 -0.35
C LYS A 66 4.50 6.61 -1.48
N GLU A 67 5.17 5.93 -2.40
CA GLU A 67 5.75 6.52 -3.61
C GLU A 67 4.68 7.19 -4.47
N TRP A 68 3.58 6.50 -4.80
CA TRP A 68 2.47 7.10 -5.55
C TRP A 68 1.83 8.29 -4.83
N THR A 69 1.73 8.22 -3.50
CA THR A 69 1.17 9.32 -2.71
C THR A 69 2.09 10.53 -2.76
N ALA A 70 3.41 10.33 -2.62
CA ALA A 70 4.41 11.37 -2.75
C ALA A 70 4.38 11.98 -4.17
N GLU A 71 4.37 11.16 -5.22
CA GLU A 71 4.25 11.62 -6.61
C GLU A 71 3.01 12.50 -6.84
N ILE A 72 1.85 12.12 -6.28
CA ILE A 72 0.62 12.89 -6.42
C ILE A 72 0.70 14.23 -5.67
N LEU A 73 1.32 14.25 -4.50
CA LEU A 73 1.43 15.44 -3.65
C LEU A 73 2.54 16.41 -4.13
N GLU A 74 3.63 15.86 -4.66
CA GLU A 74 4.79 16.61 -5.19
C GLU A 74 4.61 17.03 -6.65
N ALA A 75 3.69 16.38 -7.39
CA ALA A 75 3.35 16.82 -8.73
C ALA A 75 2.91 18.29 -8.66
N PRO A 76 3.59 19.21 -9.38
CA PRO A 76 3.13 20.58 -9.43
C PRO A 76 1.73 20.55 -10.01
N TYR A 77 0.73 20.89 -9.19
CA TYR A 77 -0.59 21.24 -9.68
C TYR A 77 -0.34 22.29 -10.76
N LYS A 78 -0.49 21.92 -12.03
CA LYS A 78 -0.61 22.91 -13.09
C LYS A 78 -1.78 23.77 -12.64
N LEU A 79 -1.47 24.96 -12.12
CA LEU A 79 -2.49 25.93 -11.74
C LEU A 79 -3.44 26.01 -12.93
N ARG A 80 -4.70 25.66 -12.72
CA ARG A 80 -5.69 25.82 -13.79
C ARG A 80 -5.63 27.29 -14.18
N LYS A 81 -5.62 27.54 -15.50
CA LYS A 81 -5.50 28.88 -16.08
C LYS A 81 -6.49 29.81 -15.36
N GLY A 82 -5.97 30.77 -14.58
CA GLY A 82 -6.77 31.72 -13.79
C GLY A 82 -6.69 31.61 -12.26
N MET A 83 -5.89 30.71 -11.67
CA MET A 83 -5.71 30.60 -10.20
C MET A 83 -4.42 31.24 -9.65
N GLY A 84 -3.80 32.17 -10.38
CA GLY A 84 -2.72 33.00 -9.83
C GLY A 84 -3.27 34.11 -8.92
N PRO A 85 -2.51 34.59 -7.92
CA PRO A 85 -2.93 35.72 -7.09
C PRO A 85 -3.22 36.94 -7.97
N ARG A 86 -4.33 37.63 -7.64
CA ARG A 86 -4.81 38.82 -8.36
C ARG A 86 -3.85 39.98 -8.25
#